data_AF-A0A920T7X6-F1
#
_entry.id   AF-A0A920T7X6-F1
#
_cell.length_a   1.000
_cell.length_b   1.000
_cell.length_c   1.000
_cell.angle_alpha   90.00
_cell.angle_beta   90.00
_cell.angle_gamma   90.00
#
_symmetry.space_group_name_H-M   'P 1'
#
loop_
_entity.id
_entity.type
_entity.pdbx_description
1 polymer ?
#
loop_
_entity_poly.entity_id
_entity_poly.type
_entity_poly.pdbx_seq_one_letter_code
_entity_poly.pdbx_strand_id
1 'polypeptide(L)'
;MVNELHAAELAVREAMGLCRAVQATIDAGVLEKRDRSPVTIADFGSQALVCRSLATHLPGDPVVGEENAGVLRQPDQAGFLDRVRSELAARDVVADGETICNWIDRGAAAPSDRFWTLDPIDGTKGFLRGGQYAVALALIVNGRVEIAVLGCPGMGNADSGGLVFSAVRDGGTRVAPADDPGDSRPVRVSDCGETATETTL
;
A
#
# COMPACT_ATOMS: atom_id res chain seq x y z
N MET A 1 -9.62 -17.17 6.74
CA MET A 1 -8.89 -16.02 7.31
C MET A 1 -7.37 -16.13 7.21
N VAL A 2 -6.73 -17.29 7.42
CA VAL A 2 -5.25 -17.40 7.33
C VAL A 2 -4.74 -17.06 5.92
N ASN A 3 -5.44 -17.54 4.87
CA ASN A 3 -5.07 -17.24 3.49
C ASN A 3 -5.26 -15.74 3.16
N GLU A 4 -6.33 -15.14 3.66
CA GLU A 4 -6.67 -13.73 3.41
C GLU A 4 -5.68 -12.77 4.08
N LEU A 5 -5.32 -13.03 5.33
CA LEU A 5 -4.32 -12.24 6.04
C LEU A 5 -2.97 -12.32 5.33
N HIS A 6 -2.54 -13.53 4.97
CA HIS A 6 -1.29 -13.74 4.27
C HIS A 6 -1.24 -13.02 2.92
N ALA A 7 -2.31 -13.12 2.12
CA ALA A 7 -2.42 -12.42 0.84
C ALA A 7 -2.36 -10.90 1.02
N ALA A 8 -3.04 -10.36 2.04
CA ALA A 8 -3.03 -8.94 2.34
C ALA A 8 -1.64 -8.44 2.80
N GLU A 9 -0.96 -9.19 3.68
CA GLU A 9 0.39 -8.86 4.13
C GLU A 9 1.40 -8.89 2.97
N LEU A 10 1.30 -9.87 2.08
CA LEU A 10 2.13 -9.95 0.87
C LEU A 10 1.88 -8.74 -0.05
N ALA A 11 0.61 -8.47 -0.37
CA ALA A 11 0.20 -7.36 -1.23
C ALA A 11 0.71 -6.00 -0.70
N VAL A 12 0.55 -5.76 0.60
CA VAL A 12 1.00 -4.52 1.24
C VAL A 12 2.52 -4.38 1.21
N ARG A 13 3.28 -5.46 1.44
CA ARG A 13 4.75 -5.41 1.37
C ARG A 13 5.26 -5.06 -0.03
N GLU A 14 4.68 -5.67 -1.06
CA GLU A 14 5.01 -5.35 -2.46
C GLU A 14 4.76 -3.87 -2.76
N ALA A 15 3.59 -3.36 -2.37
CA ALA A 15 3.22 -1.96 -2.52
C ALA A 15 4.15 -1.01 -1.75
N MET A 16 4.51 -1.34 -0.49
CA MET A 16 5.46 -0.56 0.30
C MET A 16 6.81 -0.44 -0.40
N GLY A 17 7.32 -1.54 -0.96
CA GLY A 17 8.57 -1.53 -1.72
C GLY A 17 8.51 -0.60 -2.93
N LEU A 18 7.36 -0.53 -3.62
CA LEU A 18 7.12 0.44 -4.70
C LEU A 18 7.12 1.88 -4.19
N CYS A 19 6.26 2.18 -3.23
CA CYS A 19 6.11 3.53 -2.71
C CYS A 19 7.43 4.08 -2.14
N ARG A 20 8.24 3.25 -1.46
CA ARG A 20 9.55 3.65 -0.94
C ARG A 20 10.52 4.10 -2.01
N ALA A 21 10.68 3.34 -3.09
CA ALA A 21 11.63 3.75 -4.11
C ALA A 21 11.15 4.99 -4.84
N VAL A 22 9.84 5.09 -5.14
CA VAL A 22 9.27 6.29 -5.75
C VAL A 22 9.51 7.50 -4.86
N GLN A 23 9.25 7.40 -3.55
CA GLN A 23 9.51 8.47 -2.58
C GLN A 23 11.00 8.87 -2.54
N ALA A 24 11.91 7.90 -2.62
CA ALA A 24 13.36 8.15 -2.61
C ALA A 24 13.86 8.93 -3.83
N THR A 25 13.10 8.94 -4.94
CA THR A 25 13.41 9.77 -6.12
C THR A 25 12.93 11.22 -5.99
N ILE A 26 12.13 11.54 -4.99
CA ILE A 26 11.60 12.88 -4.78
C ILE A 26 12.68 13.75 -4.15
N ASP A 27 13.18 14.74 -4.90
CA ASP A 27 14.09 15.74 -4.35
C ASP A 27 13.32 16.70 -3.42
N ALA A 28 13.64 16.63 -2.13
CA ALA A 28 13.07 17.47 -1.08
C ALA A 28 13.19 18.98 -1.38
N GLY A 29 14.20 19.40 -2.17
CA GLY A 29 14.44 20.79 -2.55
C GLY A 29 13.67 21.28 -3.79
N VAL A 30 13.05 20.37 -4.57
CA VAL A 30 12.40 20.69 -5.86
C VAL A 30 10.86 20.65 -5.78
N LEU A 31 10.28 20.20 -4.67
CA LEU A 31 8.84 20.18 -4.38
C LEU A 31 8.15 21.55 -4.38
N GLU A 32 8.90 22.65 -4.47
CA GLU A 32 8.31 23.98 -4.74
C GLU A 32 7.63 24.05 -6.13
N LYS A 33 7.94 23.11 -7.04
CA LYS A 33 7.17 22.93 -8.27
C LYS A 33 6.05 21.94 -8.02
N ARG A 34 4.83 22.33 -8.38
CA ARG A 34 3.54 21.62 -8.21
C ARG A 34 3.43 20.26 -8.93
N ASP A 35 4.53 19.55 -9.17
CA ASP A 35 4.54 18.27 -9.85
C ASP A 35 4.08 17.16 -8.90
N ARG A 36 2.80 16.78 -9.01
CA ARG A 36 2.20 15.66 -8.25
C ARG A 36 2.41 14.32 -8.95
N SER A 37 3.23 14.25 -10.00
CA SER A 37 3.49 13.01 -10.71
C SER A 37 4.07 11.89 -9.83
N PRO A 38 4.96 12.14 -8.83
CA PRO A 38 5.52 11.06 -8.02
C PRO A 38 4.48 10.35 -7.17
N VAL A 39 3.59 11.09 -6.51
CA VAL A 39 2.52 10.47 -5.72
C VAL A 39 1.59 9.69 -6.64
N THR A 40 1.18 10.28 -7.76
CA THR A 40 0.29 9.63 -8.73
C THR A 40 0.87 8.31 -9.27
N ILE A 41 2.20 8.23 -9.51
CA ILE A 41 2.86 6.98 -9.93
C ILE A 41 2.81 5.93 -8.83
N ALA A 42 3.07 6.34 -7.59
CA ALA A 42 3.04 5.45 -6.45
C ALA A 42 1.60 4.98 -6.14
N ASP A 43 0.59 5.84 -6.27
CA ASP A 43 -0.83 5.51 -6.13
C ASP A 43 -1.24 4.42 -7.13
N PHE A 44 -1.02 4.66 -8.43
CA PHE A 44 -1.35 3.68 -9.47
C PHE A 44 -0.53 2.39 -9.36
N GLY A 45 0.77 2.50 -9.12
CA GLY A 45 1.67 1.35 -9.03
C GLY A 45 1.34 0.45 -7.83
N SER A 46 1.10 1.03 -6.66
CA SER A 46 0.73 0.28 -5.46
C SER A 46 -0.66 -0.34 -5.58
N GLN A 47 -1.65 0.39 -6.12
CA GLN A 47 -2.97 -0.18 -6.38
C GLN A 47 -2.90 -1.35 -7.38
N ALA A 48 -2.09 -1.23 -8.45
CA ALA A 48 -1.87 -2.31 -9.39
C ALA A 48 -1.28 -3.56 -8.72
N LEU A 49 -0.25 -3.40 -7.88
CA LEU A 49 0.38 -4.52 -7.15
C LEU A 49 -0.59 -5.18 -6.18
N VAL A 50 -1.32 -4.40 -5.38
CA VAL A 50 -2.29 -4.92 -4.42
C VAL A 50 -3.40 -5.68 -5.15
N CYS A 51 -3.99 -5.08 -6.17
CA CYS A 51 -5.07 -5.70 -6.92
C CYS A 51 -4.62 -6.97 -7.66
N ARG A 52 -3.40 -6.98 -8.22
CA ARG A 52 -2.79 -8.17 -8.83
C ARG A 52 -2.58 -9.30 -7.81
N SER A 53 -2.03 -8.97 -6.65
CA SER A 53 -1.77 -9.94 -5.59
C SER A 53 -3.08 -10.55 -5.06
N LEU A 54 -4.07 -9.69 -4.75
CA LEU A 54 -5.40 -10.14 -4.35
C LEU A 54 -6.10 -10.96 -5.45
N ALA A 55 -5.96 -10.61 -6.74
CA ALA A 55 -6.52 -11.43 -7.82
C ALA A 55 -5.88 -12.82 -7.90
N THR A 56 -4.59 -12.93 -7.62
CA THR A 56 -3.85 -14.20 -7.63
C THR A 56 -4.31 -15.12 -6.50
N HIS A 57 -4.50 -14.57 -5.29
CA HIS A 57 -4.79 -15.37 -4.10
C HIS A 57 -6.29 -15.47 -3.76
N LEU A 58 -7.07 -14.46 -4.13
CA LEU A 58 -8.48 -14.25 -3.76
C LEU A 58 -9.30 -13.71 -4.96
N PRO A 59 -9.35 -14.42 -6.10
CA PRO A 59 -9.91 -13.89 -7.36
C PRO A 59 -11.37 -13.46 -7.28
N GLY A 60 -12.15 -14.04 -6.35
CA GLY A 60 -13.58 -13.75 -6.17
C GLY A 60 -13.90 -12.55 -5.29
N ASP A 61 -12.93 -12.00 -4.55
CA ASP A 61 -13.19 -10.87 -3.65
C ASP A 61 -13.09 -9.54 -4.42
N PRO A 62 -14.13 -8.69 -4.40
CA PRO A 62 -14.09 -7.33 -4.95
C PRO A 62 -13.08 -6.45 -4.21
N VAL A 63 -12.52 -5.46 -4.92
CA VAL A 63 -11.63 -4.44 -4.34
C VAL A 63 -12.22 -3.07 -4.62
N VAL A 64 -12.28 -2.23 -3.60
CA VAL A 64 -12.68 -0.81 -3.63
C VAL A 64 -11.43 0.00 -3.32
N GLY A 65 -10.77 0.51 -4.36
CA GLY A 65 -9.61 1.39 -4.29
C GLY A 65 -9.96 2.83 -4.66
N GLU A 66 -9.03 3.75 -4.42
CA GLU A 66 -9.19 5.17 -4.78
C GLU A 66 -9.00 5.42 -6.28
N GLU A 67 -8.07 4.69 -6.91
CA GLU A 67 -7.60 5.01 -8.25
C GLU A 67 -8.38 4.32 -9.36
N ASN A 68 -8.40 4.95 -10.55
CA ASN A 68 -8.94 4.35 -11.78
C ASN A 68 -8.00 4.63 -12.95
N ALA A 69 -7.82 3.64 -13.84
CA ALA A 69 -6.87 3.74 -14.95
C ALA A 69 -7.42 4.51 -16.16
N GLY A 70 -8.59 5.16 -16.04
CA GLY A 70 -9.21 5.90 -17.14
C GLY A 70 -8.31 6.99 -17.72
N VAL A 71 -7.54 7.68 -16.86
CA VAL A 71 -6.54 8.67 -17.28
C VAL A 71 -5.34 8.04 -17.98
N LEU A 72 -4.88 6.88 -17.52
CA LEU A 72 -3.69 6.20 -18.06
C LEU A 72 -3.89 5.66 -19.47
N ARG A 73 -5.13 5.38 -19.87
CA ARG A 73 -5.46 4.92 -21.22
C ARG A 73 -5.54 6.04 -22.26
N GLN A 74 -5.45 7.31 -21.84
CA GLN A 74 -5.49 8.42 -22.77
C GLN A 74 -4.16 8.49 -23.56
N PRO A 75 -4.19 8.70 -24.89
CA PRO A 75 -2.97 8.69 -25.71
C PRO A 75 -1.89 9.70 -25.28
N ASP A 76 -2.30 10.85 -24.73
CA ASP A 76 -1.42 11.89 -24.19
C ASP A 76 -0.78 11.52 -22.84
N GLN A 77 -1.27 10.46 -22.18
CA GLN A 77 -0.75 9.92 -20.92
C GLN A 77 0.16 8.70 -21.11
N ALA A 78 0.47 8.30 -22.35
CA ALA A 78 1.30 7.13 -22.64
C ALA A 78 2.66 7.18 -21.92
N GLY A 79 3.33 8.34 -21.92
CA GLY A 79 4.61 8.50 -21.21
C GLY A 79 4.48 8.39 -19.69
N PHE A 80 3.31 8.69 -19.13
CA PHE A 80 3.05 8.51 -17.70
C PHE A 80 2.79 7.04 -17.36
N LEU A 81 2.01 6.31 -18.18
CA LEU A 81 1.83 4.87 -18.06
C LEU A 81 3.17 4.11 -18.18
N ASP A 82 4.07 4.55 -19.06
CA ASP A 82 5.41 3.98 -19.18
C ASP A 82 6.26 4.14 -17.90
N ARG A 83 6.07 5.24 -17.15
CA ARG A 83 6.72 5.43 -15.84
C ARG A 83 6.19 4.45 -14.80
N VAL A 84 4.86 4.29 -14.70
CA VAL A 84 4.24 3.29 -13.82
C VAL A 84 4.73 1.87 -14.17
N ARG A 85 4.75 1.54 -15.47
CA ARG A 85 5.26 0.25 -15.96
C ARG A 85 6.73 0.04 -15.62
N SER A 86 7.56 1.08 -15.70
CA SER A 86 8.98 1.01 -15.36
C SER A 86 9.20 0.72 -13.88
N GLU A 87 8.42 1.35 -12.99
CA GLU A 87 8.47 1.07 -11.55
C GLU A 87 8.05 -0.36 -11.21
N LEU A 88 7.03 -0.89 -11.90
CA LEU A 88 6.61 -2.28 -11.76
C LEU A 88 7.69 -3.25 -12.28
N ALA A 89 8.26 -2.97 -13.47
CA ALA A 89 9.28 -3.80 -14.08
C ALA A 89 10.58 -3.87 -13.26
N ALA A 90 10.94 -2.79 -12.55
CA ALA A 90 12.08 -2.77 -11.62
C ALA A 90 11.93 -3.74 -10.43
N ARG A 91 10.75 -4.36 -10.27
CA ARG A 91 10.38 -5.33 -9.23
C ARG A 91 9.95 -6.66 -9.83
N ASP A 92 10.44 -6.97 -11.04
CA ASP A 92 10.12 -8.17 -11.79
C ASP A 92 8.63 -8.33 -12.14
N VAL A 93 7.87 -7.23 -12.12
CA VAL A 93 6.46 -7.19 -12.53
C VAL A 93 6.36 -6.66 -13.95
N VAL A 94 6.57 -7.55 -14.91
CA VAL A 94 6.56 -7.21 -16.34
C VAL A 94 5.19 -7.53 -16.95
N ALA A 95 4.50 -6.49 -17.41
CA ALA A 95 3.23 -6.58 -18.13
C ALA A 95 3.10 -5.46 -19.16
N ASP A 96 2.16 -5.60 -20.08
CA ASP A 96 1.75 -4.51 -20.97
C ASP A 96 0.88 -3.48 -20.24
N GLY A 97 0.73 -2.31 -20.86
CA GLY A 97 -0.01 -1.19 -20.27
C GLY A 97 -1.48 -1.52 -20.00
N GLU A 98 -2.13 -2.28 -20.88
CA GLU A 98 -3.54 -2.64 -20.70
C GLU A 98 -3.73 -3.60 -19.53
N THR A 99 -2.83 -4.56 -19.35
CA THR A 99 -2.82 -5.48 -18.20
C THR A 99 -2.64 -4.73 -16.90
N ILE A 100 -1.72 -3.75 -16.85
CA ILE A 100 -1.52 -2.88 -15.68
C ILE A 100 -2.78 -2.07 -15.38
N CYS A 101 -3.38 -1.45 -16.40
CA CYS A 101 -4.63 -0.71 -16.26
C CYS A 101 -5.78 -1.60 -15.75
N ASN A 102 -5.84 -2.85 -16.20
CA ASN A 102 -6.83 -3.82 -15.72
C ASN A 102 -6.60 -4.24 -14.26
N TRP A 103 -5.35 -4.30 -13.79
CA TRP A 103 -5.08 -4.48 -12.36
C TRP A 103 -5.56 -3.28 -11.54
N ILE A 104 -5.29 -2.06 -11.99
CA ILE A 104 -5.75 -0.83 -11.33
C ILE A 104 -7.28 -0.81 -11.25
N ASP A 105 -7.97 -1.07 -12.37
CA ASP A 105 -9.43 -1.00 -12.46
C ASP A 105 -10.14 -2.14 -11.71
N ARG A 106 -9.43 -3.18 -11.29
CA ARG A 106 -9.99 -4.15 -10.32
C ARG A 106 -10.39 -3.47 -9.01
N GLY A 107 -9.74 -2.34 -8.67
CA GLY A 107 -10.12 -1.47 -7.55
C GLY A 107 -11.40 -0.67 -7.77
N ALA A 108 -12.01 -0.69 -8.96
CA ALA A 108 -13.22 0.07 -9.25
C ALA A 108 -14.53 -0.68 -8.91
N ALA A 109 -14.47 -1.76 -8.12
CA ALA A 109 -15.67 -2.49 -7.74
C ALA A 109 -16.56 -1.65 -6.82
N ALA A 110 -17.86 -1.95 -6.83
CA ALA A 110 -18.77 -1.39 -5.83
C ALA A 110 -18.64 -2.15 -4.50
N PRO A 111 -18.81 -1.49 -3.34
CA PRO A 111 -18.94 -2.16 -2.05
C PRO A 111 -20.03 -3.24 -2.09
N SER A 112 -19.79 -4.37 -1.42
CA SER A 112 -20.74 -5.47 -1.30
C SER A 112 -20.76 -6.02 0.15
N ASP A 113 -21.42 -7.14 0.40
CA ASP A 113 -21.37 -7.79 1.71
C ASP A 113 -19.96 -8.28 2.08
N ARG A 114 -19.09 -8.52 1.10
CA ARG A 114 -17.68 -8.88 1.32
C ARG A 114 -16.80 -8.21 0.28
N PHE A 115 -15.86 -7.36 0.71
CA PHE A 115 -14.95 -6.68 -0.20
C PHE A 115 -13.69 -6.21 0.52
N TRP A 116 -12.63 -6.01 -0.24
CA TRP A 116 -11.42 -5.31 0.21
C TRP A 116 -11.57 -3.81 -0.05
N THR A 117 -11.15 -2.98 0.89
CA THR A 117 -10.98 -1.54 0.68
C THR A 117 -9.50 -1.19 0.75
N LEU A 118 -9.05 -0.33 -0.15
CA LEU A 118 -7.64 0.05 -0.31
C LEU A 118 -7.51 1.56 -0.39
N ASP A 119 -6.62 2.11 0.43
CA ASP A 119 -6.01 3.42 0.20
C ASP A 119 -4.52 3.17 -0.13
N PRO A 120 -4.09 3.41 -1.39
CA PRO A 120 -2.73 3.12 -1.81
C PRO A 120 -1.69 3.98 -1.08
N ILE A 121 -2.03 5.23 -0.73
CA ILE A 121 -1.15 6.18 -0.01
C ILE A 121 -1.99 7.07 0.91
N ASP A 122 -2.26 6.58 2.11
CA ASP A 122 -2.83 7.39 3.18
C ASP A 122 -1.74 8.34 3.72
N GLY A 123 -1.94 9.65 3.52
CA GLY A 123 -0.98 10.67 3.91
C GLY A 123 -0.11 11.21 2.76
N THR A 124 -0.68 11.44 1.57
CA THR A 124 -0.02 12.04 0.39
C THR A 124 0.91 13.23 0.68
N LYS A 125 0.54 14.13 1.60
CA LYS A 125 1.39 15.29 1.97
C LYS A 125 2.67 14.87 2.69
N GLY A 126 2.58 13.83 3.53
CA GLY A 126 3.72 13.23 4.19
C GLY A 126 4.59 12.51 3.16
N PHE A 127 3.99 11.70 2.28
CA PHE A 127 4.68 11.05 1.17
C PHE A 127 5.53 12.04 0.36
N LEU A 128 4.91 13.12 -0.13
CA LEU A 128 5.57 14.13 -0.95
C LEU A 128 6.72 14.84 -0.24
N ARG A 129 6.71 14.96 1.09
CA ARG A 129 7.75 15.66 1.86
C ARG A 129 8.84 14.73 2.39
N GLY A 130 8.85 13.46 1.98
CA GLY A 130 9.74 12.44 2.54
C GLY A 130 9.39 12.06 4.00
N GLY A 131 8.17 12.38 4.45
CA GLY A 131 7.66 12.04 5.77
C GLY A 131 6.87 10.73 5.78
N GLN A 132 6.03 10.58 6.81
CA GLN A 132 5.23 9.37 7.04
C GLN A 132 4.01 9.29 6.11
N TYR A 133 3.66 8.06 5.71
CA TYR A 133 2.45 7.67 4.99
C TYR A 133 2.21 6.18 5.24
N ALA A 134 1.04 5.67 4.85
CA ALA A 134 0.72 4.26 4.92
C ALA A 134 0.12 3.72 3.61
N VAL A 135 0.35 2.44 3.33
CA VAL A 135 -0.48 1.65 2.40
C VAL A 135 -1.52 0.93 3.26
N ALA A 136 -2.80 1.24 3.08
CA ALA A 136 -3.86 0.75 3.96
C ALA A 136 -4.82 -0.20 3.24
N LEU A 137 -4.90 -1.44 3.71
CA LEU A 137 -5.75 -2.48 3.13
C LEU A 137 -6.60 -3.13 4.21
N ALA A 138 -7.90 -3.26 3.98
CA ALA A 138 -8.80 -3.92 4.92
C ALA A 138 -9.86 -4.79 4.21
N LEU A 139 -10.22 -5.90 4.84
CA LEU A 139 -11.32 -6.76 4.44
C LEU A 139 -12.56 -6.41 5.25
N ILE A 140 -13.64 -6.05 4.58
CA ILE A 140 -14.95 -5.79 5.18
C ILE A 140 -15.88 -6.97 4.87
N VAL A 141 -16.56 -7.48 5.90
CA VAL A 141 -17.60 -8.51 5.79
C VAL A 141 -18.82 -8.06 6.58
N ASN A 142 -19.99 -7.99 5.93
CA ASN A 142 -21.26 -7.55 6.51
C ASN A 142 -21.14 -6.21 7.27
N GLY A 143 -20.45 -5.24 6.67
CA GLY A 143 -20.23 -3.91 7.24
C GLY A 143 -19.23 -3.87 8.41
N ARG A 144 -18.50 -4.96 8.69
CA ARG A 144 -17.48 -5.03 9.75
C ARG A 144 -16.10 -5.29 9.16
N VAL A 145 -15.08 -4.59 9.67
CA VAL A 145 -13.67 -4.84 9.33
C VAL A 145 -13.23 -6.16 9.96
N GLU A 146 -12.95 -7.19 9.17
CA GLU A 146 -12.50 -8.50 9.65
C GLU A 146 -10.97 -8.61 9.68
N ILE A 147 -10.30 -7.99 8.71
CA ILE A 147 -8.84 -7.94 8.61
C ILE A 147 -8.43 -6.51 8.28
N ALA A 148 -7.35 -6.02 8.88
CA ALA A 148 -6.70 -4.77 8.51
C ALA A 148 -5.19 -4.99 8.43
N VAL A 149 -4.55 -4.45 7.39
CA VAL A 149 -3.11 -4.44 7.20
C VAL A 149 -2.69 -3.02 6.85
N LEU A 150 -1.74 -2.48 7.62
CA LEU A 150 -1.13 -1.18 7.39
C LEU A 150 0.36 -1.37 7.12
N GLY A 151 0.79 -0.98 5.93
CA GLY A 151 2.20 -0.86 5.60
C GLY A 151 2.69 0.54 5.92
N CYS A 152 3.68 0.67 6.80
CA CYS A 152 4.22 1.95 7.27
C CYS A 152 5.71 2.07 6.90
N PRO A 153 6.04 2.52 5.69
CA PRO A 153 7.43 2.59 5.20
C PRO A 153 8.38 3.46 6.01
N GLY A 154 7.87 4.50 6.67
CA GLY A 154 8.67 5.43 7.46
C GLY A 154 8.87 5.00 8.92
N MET A 155 8.38 3.83 9.32
CA MET A 155 8.53 3.30 10.69
C MET A 155 9.56 2.18 10.76
N GLY A 156 10.13 1.96 11.95
CA GLY A 156 11.16 0.93 12.17
C GLY A 156 12.58 1.49 12.07
N ASN A 157 13.57 0.61 11.96
CA ASN A 157 14.96 1.00 11.71
C ASN A 157 15.23 1.06 10.19
N ALA A 158 16.38 1.63 9.80
CA ALA A 158 16.74 1.81 8.39
C ALA A 158 16.73 0.50 7.58
N ASP A 159 17.02 -0.63 8.24
CA ASP A 159 17.16 -1.94 7.62
C ASP A 159 15.83 -2.74 7.57
N SER A 160 14.74 -2.24 8.15
CA SER A 160 13.47 -2.98 8.24
C SER A 160 12.63 -2.94 6.96
N GLY A 161 12.93 -2.00 6.06
CA GLY A 161 12.08 -1.70 4.91
C GLY A 161 10.74 -1.04 5.27
N GLY A 162 10.55 -0.67 6.54
CA GLY A 162 9.27 -0.25 7.10
C GLY A 162 8.70 -1.29 8.07
N LEU A 163 7.57 -0.97 8.69
CA LEU A 163 6.80 -1.93 9.50
C LEU A 163 5.47 -2.27 8.83
N VAL A 164 5.05 -3.52 8.94
CA VAL A 164 3.71 -3.98 8.57
C VAL A 164 2.96 -4.31 9.84
N PHE A 165 1.86 -3.61 10.07
CA PHE A 165 0.91 -3.92 11.13
C PHE A 165 -0.24 -4.73 10.55
N SER A 166 -0.66 -5.77 11.23
CA SER A 166 -1.79 -6.58 10.80
C SER A 166 -2.68 -6.96 11.97
N ALA A 167 -3.99 -6.95 11.74
CA ALA A 167 -4.98 -7.28 12.75
C ALA A 167 -6.09 -8.14 12.14
N VAL A 168 -6.53 -9.13 12.91
CA VAL A 168 -7.74 -9.90 12.63
C VAL A 168 -8.73 -9.62 13.75
N ARG A 169 -10.00 -9.42 13.42
CA ARG A 169 -11.07 -9.25 14.40
C ARG A 169 -11.00 -10.38 15.44
N ASP A 170 -11.03 -9.99 16.72
CA ASP A 170 -10.91 -10.87 17.89
C ASP A 170 -9.59 -11.67 17.99
N GLY A 171 -8.62 -11.44 17.09
CA GLY A 171 -7.30 -12.07 17.06
C GLY A 171 -6.14 -11.18 17.54
N GLY A 172 -6.43 -9.91 17.85
CA GLY A 172 -5.43 -8.92 18.23
C GLY A 172 -4.60 -8.40 17.06
N THR A 173 -3.56 -7.63 17.38
CA THR A 173 -2.70 -6.94 16.41
C THR A 173 -1.27 -7.46 16.50
N ARG A 174 -0.63 -7.61 15.35
CA ARG A 174 0.77 -7.97 15.19
C ARG A 174 1.51 -6.90 14.39
N VAL A 175 2.83 -6.89 14.53
CA VAL A 175 3.74 -6.06 13.74
C VAL A 175 4.95 -6.89 13.32
N ALA A 176 5.42 -6.70 12.09
CA ALA A 176 6.64 -7.30 11.57
C ALA A 176 7.41 -6.28 10.72
N PRO A 177 8.75 -6.33 10.66
CA PRO A 177 9.53 -5.64 9.63
C PRO A 177 9.04 -6.04 8.23
N ALA A 178 9.06 -5.10 7.27
CA ALA A 178 8.67 -5.37 5.88
C ALA A 178 9.62 -6.38 5.20
N ASP A 179 10.92 -6.30 5.52
CA ASP A 179 11.96 -7.15 4.95
C ASP A 179 12.15 -8.49 5.70
N ASP A 180 11.61 -8.61 6.93
CA ASP A 180 11.58 -9.87 7.69
C ASP A 180 10.17 -10.17 8.23
N PRO A 181 9.29 -10.76 7.41
CA PRO A 181 7.96 -11.18 7.85
C PRO A 181 7.97 -12.18 9.01
N GLY A 182 9.06 -12.92 9.19
CA GLY A 182 9.20 -13.95 10.22
C GLY A 182 9.32 -13.37 11.62
N ASP A 183 9.88 -12.17 11.77
CA ASP A 183 9.96 -11.42 13.03
C ASP A 183 8.63 -10.73 13.39
N SER A 184 7.54 -11.48 13.28
CA SER A 184 6.21 -11.02 13.63
C SER A 184 5.99 -11.14 15.14
N ARG A 185 5.64 -10.03 15.80
CA ARG A 185 5.37 -9.96 17.23
C ARG A 185 4.01 -9.31 17.54
N PRO A 186 3.34 -9.70 18.65
CA PRO A 186 2.15 -8.99 19.10
C PRO A 186 2.46 -7.51 19.39
N VAL A 187 1.56 -6.62 18.99
CA VAL A 187 1.59 -5.23 19.44
C VAL A 187 1.13 -5.19 20.89
N ARG A 188 1.90 -4.51 21.74
CA ARG A 188 1.54 -4.26 23.13
C ARG A 188 1.36 -2.76 23.30
N VAL A 189 0.27 -2.38 23.93
CA VAL A 189 0.12 -1.05 24.52
C VAL A 189 0.65 -1.10 25.94
N SER A 190 1.22 0.00 26.43
CA SER A 190 1.58 0.09 27.85
C SER A 190 0.31 0.07 28.70
N ASP A 191 0.43 -0.48 29.91
CA ASP A 191 -0.57 -0.25 30.95
C ASP A 191 -0.51 1.26 31.26
N CYS A 192 -1.56 2.00 30.90
CA CYS A 192 -1.60 3.46 31.01
C CYS A 192 -1.43 3.93 32.47
N GLY A 193 -0.18 4.12 32.90
CA GLY A 193 0.21 4.77 34.16
C GLY A 193 1.20 5.92 33.95
N GLU A 194 1.97 5.90 32.86
CA GLU A 194 2.89 6.98 32.49
C GLU A 194 2.70 7.33 31.00
N THR A 195 2.41 8.60 30.73
CA THR A 195 2.42 9.16 29.37
C THR A 195 3.82 9.06 28.80
N ALA A 196 3.94 8.68 27.52
CA ALA A 196 5.22 8.64 26.83
C ALA A 196 5.94 9.99 26.97
N THR A 197 7.08 10.01 27.65
CA THR A 197 8.00 11.13 27.60
C THR A 197 8.72 11.09 26.26
N GLU A 198 8.59 12.18 25.52
CA GLU A 198 9.27 12.45 24.26
C GLU A 198 10.79 12.30 24.51
N THR A 199 11.34 11.11 24.20
CA THR A 199 12.78 10.91 24.22
C THR A 199 13.28 11.38 22.87
N THR A 200 13.75 12.62 22.83
CA THR A 200 14.49 13.20 21.70
C THR A 200 15.56 12.20 21.25
N LEU A 201 15.45 11.70 20.02
CA LEU A 201 16.53 11.00 19.32
C LEU A 201 17.64 11.98 18.93
#